data_AF-A0A3Q3K3X3-F1
#
_entry.id   AF-A0A3Q3K3X3-F1
#
_cell.length_a   1.000
_cell.length_b   1.000
_cell.length_c   1.000
_cell.angle_alpha   90.00
_cell.angle_beta   90.00
_cell.angle_gamma   90.00
#
_symmetry.space_group_name_H-M   'P 1'
#
loop_
_entity.id
_entity.type
_entity.pdbx_description
1 polymer ?
#
loop_
_entity_poly.entity_id
_entity_poly.type
_entity_poly.pdbx_seq_one_letter_code
_entity_poly.pdbx_strand_id
1 'polypeptide(L)'
;MHLCQGTTFSHANGSPVKNEIQNNTKLINQKSDVDGHWLMIVIELNDQKYILVNVYRYNNRTKNKRIFNDLCTMIDGWKSLYSTDKAIVAGDFNEVPDEWLDRDPTKFTTSTVNPLIVEFSTSLDFINIWRNNNPNRRQYTILNVLLKPNGQLLSLEEFLIR
;
A
#
# COMPACT_ATOMS: atom_id res chain seq x y z
N MET A 1 7.46 12.22 -17.62
CA MET A 1 6.80 12.05 -16.30
C MET A 1 7.87 11.57 -15.33
N HIS A 2 8.50 12.48 -14.58
CA HIS A 2 9.49 12.15 -13.55
C HIS A 2 8.71 11.65 -12.33
N LEU A 3 8.72 10.34 -12.09
CA LEU A 3 8.19 9.75 -10.86
C LEU A 3 9.18 10.07 -9.74
N CYS A 4 8.73 10.82 -8.75
CA CYS A 4 9.46 11.12 -7.53
C CYS A 4 9.89 9.80 -6.88
N GLN A 5 11.20 9.57 -6.79
CA GLN A 5 11.76 8.49 -5.99
C GLN A 5 11.56 8.83 -4.51
N GLY A 6 10.99 7.89 -3.76
CA GLY A 6 11.26 7.73 -2.32
C GLY A 6 10.66 8.78 -1.38
N THR A 7 9.39 8.62 -1.05
CA THR A 7 8.90 8.98 0.29
C THR A 7 8.20 7.76 0.90
N THR A 8 9.01 6.88 1.47
CA THR A 8 8.57 5.90 2.46
C THR A 8 7.99 6.66 3.65
N PHE A 9 6.69 6.53 3.92
CA PHE A 9 6.05 7.01 5.15
C PHE A 9 6.34 6.06 6.31
N SER A 10 7.61 5.77 6.62
CA SER A 10 7.98 4.87 7.73
C SER A 10 7.98 5.61 9.06
N HIS A 11 7.55 4.91 10.12
CA HIS A 11 7.86 5.26 11.50
C HIS A 11 9.40 5.10 11.68
N ALA A 12 10.15 6.11 11.27
CA ALA A 12 11.59 6.15 11.50
C ALA A 12 11.81 6.63 12.93
N ASN A 13 12.29 5.72 13.80
CA ASN A 13 12.94 6.10 15.05
C ASN A 13 14.00 7.18 14.74
N GLY A 14 13.73 8.42 15.17
CA GLY A 14 14.70 9.50 15.23
C GLY A 14 15.21 10.03 13.89
N SER A 15 14.35 10.58 13.04
CA SER A 15 14.71 11.70 12.16
C SER A 15 13.46 12.51 11.83
N PRO A 16 13.46 13.85 11.99
CA PRO A 16 12.31 14.66 11.62
C PRO A 16 12.14 14.56 10.11
N VAL A 17 10.99 14.04 9.67
CA VAL A 17 10.50 14.20 8.30
C VAL A 17 10.60 15.69 8.00
N LYS A 18 11.55 16.10 7.15
CA LYS A 18 11.72 17.50 6.79
C LYS A 18 10.43 17.95 6.10
N ASN A 19 9.80 18.93 6.71
CA ASN A 19 8.70 19.72 6.18
C ASN A 19 9.05 20.23 4.78
N GLU A 20 8.59 19.55 3.76
CA GLU A 20 8.27 20.18 2.47
C GLU A 20 6.86 19.76 2.08
N ILE A 21 5.96 19.85 3.06
CA ILE A 21 4.55 19.97 2.79
C ILE A 21 4.36 21.36 2.20
N GLN A 22 4.09 21.44 0.90
CA GLN A 22 3.74 22.69 0.21
C GLN A 22 2.73 23.48 1.06
N ASN A 23 2.86 24.81 1.10
CA ASN A 23 2.15 25.75 1.99
C ASN A 23 0.60 25.60 2.09
N ASN A 24 -0.03 24.70 1.33
CA ASN A 24 -1.46 24.46 1.25
C ASN A 24 -1.93 23.08 1.77
N THR A 25 -1.07 22.25 2.37
CA THR A 25 -1.55 20.99 2.99
C THR A 25 -1.58 21.10 4.51
N LYS A 26 -2.70 20.69 5.10
CA LYS A 26 -2.93 20.66 6.54
C LYS A 26 -3.19 19.23 7.00
N LEU A 27 -2.46 18.77 8.02
CA LEU A 27 -2.79 17.52 8.72
C LEU A 27 -4.05 17.73 9.57
N ILE A 28 -5.07 16.90 9.35
CA ILE A 28 -6.36 16.94 10.05
C ILE A 28 -6.41 15.90 11.16
N ASN A 29 -5.99 14.66 10.88
CA ASN A 29 -5.95 13.59 11.88
C ASN A 29 -4.89 12.55 11.51
N GLN A 30 -4.48 11.76 12.50
CA GLN A 30 -3.59 10.63 12.33
C GLN A 30 -3.96 9.47 13.25
N LYS A 31 -3.70 8.26 12.79
CA LYS A 31 -3.82 7.02 13.57
C LYS A 31 -2.76 6.04 13.09
N SER A 32 -2.13 5.33 13.99
CA SER A 32 -1.15 4.30 13.66
C SER A 32 -1.31 3.08 14.54
N ASP A 33 -0.72 1.98 14.09
CA ASP A 33 -0.45 0.84 14.93
C ASP A 33 0.71 1.13 15.90
N VAL A 34 0.68 0.49 17.06
CA VAL A 34 1.70 0.55 18.11
C VAL A 34 3.01 -0.06 17.64
N ASP A 35 2.94 -1.11 16.84
CA ASP A 35 4.08 -1.86 16.30
C ASP A 35 4.61 -1.25 14.97
N GLY A 36 3.98 -0.19 14.46
CA GLY A 36 4.46 0.57 13.30
C GLY A 36 4.17 -0.03 11.92
N HIS A 37 3.27 -1.01 11.82
CA HIS A 37 2.90 -1.69 10.58
C HIS A 37 1.90 -0.94 9.72
N TRP A 38 1.27 0.12 10.24
CA TRP A 38 0.50 1.02 9.38
C TRP A 38 0.37 2.40 10.01
N LEU A 39 0.22 3.39 9.14
CA LEU A 39 -0.06 4.77 9.46
C LEU A 39 -1.18 5.26 8.54
N MET A 40 -2.22 5.81 9.13
CA MET A 40 -3.36 6.39 8.46
C MET A 40 -3.40 7.87 8.83
N ILE A 41 -3.45 8.76 7.85
CA ILE A 41 -3.56 10.21 8.06
C ILE A 41 -4.67 10.79 7.20
N VAL A 42 -5.29 11.86 7.68
CA VAL A 42 -6.16 12.72 6.89
C VAL A 42 -5.45 14.03 6.68
N ILE A 43 -5.30 14.41 5.43
CA ILE A 43 -4.80 15.72 5.05
C ILE A 43 -5.89 16.50 4.32
N GLU A 44 -5.81 17.81 4.41
CA GLU A 44 -6.58 18.74 3.58
C GLU A 44 -5.60 19.45 2.65
N LEU A 45 -5.82 19.35 1.35
CA LEU A 45 -5.03 19.98 0.29
C LEU A 45 -5.99 20.63 -0.68
N ASN A 46 -5.84 21.95 -0.91
CA ASN A 46 -6.72 22.72 -1.79
C ASN A 46 -8.21 22.53 -1.47
N ASP A 47 -8.57 22.67 -0.19
CA ASP A 47 -9.93 22.48 0.36
C ASP A 47 -10.53 21.08 0.14
N GLN A 48 -9.72 20.10 -0.26
CA GLN A 48 -10.12 18.71 -0.42
C GLN A 48 -9.43 17.83 0.61
N LYS A 49 -10.18 16.91 1.21
CA LYS A 49 -9.66 15.96 2.19
C LYS A 49 -9.24 14.66 1.50
N TYR A 50 -8.09 14.14 1.90
CA TYR A 50 -7.54 12.88 1.42
C TYR A 50 -7.19 12.00 2.60
N ILE A 51 -7.54 10.72 2.51
CA ILE A 51 -7.12 9.69 3.43
C ILE A 51 -5.88 9.04 2.83
N LEU A 52 -4.74 9.13 3.52
CA LEU A 52 -3.51 8.48 3.10
C LEU A 52 -3.18 7.37 4.08
N VAL A 53 -2.96 6.17 3.58
CA VAL A 53 -2.65 4.99 4.38
C VAL A 53 -1.35 4.40 3.86
N ASN A 54 -0.36 4.32 4.74
CA ASN A 54 0.84 3.56 4.48
C ASN A 54 0.81 2.25 5.26
N VAL A 55 1.09 1.15 4.57
CA VAL A 55 1.11 -0.21 5.14
C VAL A 55 2.53 -0.76 5.08
N TYR A 56 2.96 -1.36 6.17
CA TYR A 56 4.21 -2.10 6.30
C TYR A 56 3.94 -3.53 6.70
N ARG A 57 4.72 -4.43 6.08
CA ARG A 57 4.65 -5.88 6.24
C ARG A 57 4.43 -6.35 7.68
N TYR A 58 3.55 -7.34 7.85
CA TYR A 58 3.72 -8.34 8.90
C TYR A 58 4.44 -9.56 8.32
N ASN A 59 5.36 -10.15 9.07
CA ASN A 59 6.01 -11.42 8.68
C ASN A 59 5.05 -12.64 8.83
N ASN A 60 3.80 -12.42 9.27
CA ASN A 60 2.82 -13.47 9.53
C ASN A 60 1.57 -13.23 8.66
N ARG A 61 1.27 -14.20 7.78
CA ARG A 61 0.16 -14.12 6.81
C ARG A 61 -1.21 -13.94 7.46
N THR A 62 -1.46 -14.60 8.58
CA THR A 62 -2.73 -14.47 9.32
C THR A 62 -2.89 -13.07 9.90
N LYS A 63 -1.81 -12.50 10.44
CA LYS A 63 -1.82 -11.09 10.89
C LYS A 63 -2.05 -10.14 9.71
N ASN A 64 -1.41 -10.40 8.57
CA ASN A 64 -1.60 -9.63 7.34
C ASN A 64 -3.07 -9.63 6.90
N LYS A 65 -3.73 -10.80 6.84
CA LYS A 65 -5.16 -10.87 6.48
C LYS A 65 -6.03 -10.05 7.44
N ARG A 66 -5.78 -10.16 8.75
CA ARG A 66 -6.55 -9.43 9.76
C ARG A 66 -6.41 -7.92 9.59
N ILE A 67 -5.20 -7.42 9.33
CA ILE A 67 -5.01 -5.98 9.20
C ILE A 67 -5.70 -5.41 7.96
N PHE A 68 -5.76 -6.12 6.82
CA PHE A 68 -6.51 -5.64 5.66
C PHE A 68 -8.00 -5.47 5.96
N ASN A 69 -8.61 -6.40 6.70
CA ASN A 69 -10.01 -6.28 7.11
C ASN A 69 -10.24 -5.12 8.09
N ASP A 70 -9.33 -4.94 9.05
CA ASP A 70 -9.38 -3.83 10.00
C ASP A 70 -9.20 -2.49 9.28
N LEU A 71 -8.29 -2.42 8.30
CA LEU A 71 -8.06 -1.25 7.45
C LEU A 71 -9.28 -0.92 6.60
N CYS A 72 -9.99 -1.90 6.03
CA CYS A 72 -11.25 -1.64 5.32
C CYS A 72 -12.24 -0.89 6.22
N THR A 73 -12.47 -1.42 7.42
CA THR A 73 -13.41 -0.83 8.38
C THR A 73 -12.98 0.58 8.81
N MET A 74 -11.68 0.78 9.04
CA MET A 74 -11.15 2.09 9.42
C MET A 74 -11.24 3.11 8.29
N ILE A 75 -10.90 2.72 7.05
CA ILE A 75 -10.97 3.58 5.87
C ILE A 75 -12.41 4.01 5.62
N ASP A 76 -13.37 3.10 5.63
CA ASP A 76 -14.79 3.44 5.40
C ASP A 76 -15.35 4.34 6.52
N GLY A 77 -14.93 4.09 7.76
CA GLY A 77 -15.25 4.97 8.89
C GLY A 77 -14.72 6.40 8.68
N TRP A 78 -13.49 6.54 8.17
CA TRP A 78 -12.90 7.85 7.88
C TRP A 78 -13.50 8.51 6.63
N LYS A 79 -13.84 7.75 5.58
CA LYS A 79 -14.55 8.27 4.42
C LYS A 79 -15.84 8.97 4.85
N SER A 80 -16.59 8.32 5.75
CA SER A 80 -17.81 8.86 6.35
C SER A 80 -17.53 10.07 7.24
N LEU A 81 -16.60 9.95 8.19
CA LEU A 81 -16.28 10.99 9.18
C LEU A 81 -15.77 12.29 8.53
N TYR A 82 -14.99 12.18 7.45
CA TYR A 82 -14.38 13.32 6.78
C TYR A 82 -15.10 13.73 5.49
N SER A 83 -16.21 13.07 5.15
CA SER A 83 -17.01 13.35 3.96
C SER A 83 -16.15 13.37 2.68
N THR A 84 -15.31 12.34 2.51
CA THR A 84 -14.45 12.18 1.33
C THR A 84 -14.41 10.72 0.90
N ASP A 85 -14.38 10.47 -0.40
CA ASP A 85 -14.13 9.15 -0.98
C ASP A 85 -12.65 8.96 -1.37
N LYS A 86 -11.86 10.04 -1.36
CA LYS A 86 -10.46 10.07 -1.81
C LYS A 86 -9.57 9.39 -0.78
N ALA A 87 -9.18 8.17 -1.10
CA ALA A 87 -8.29 7.38 -0.28
C ALA A 87 -7.16 6.78 -1.12
N ILE A 88 -5.96 6.83 -0.58
CA ILE A 88 -4.76 6.24 -1.18
C ILE A 88 -4.18 5.27 -0.16
N VAL A 89 -3.98 4.02 -0.56
CA VAL A 89 -3.27 3.02 0.23
C VAL A 89 -2.01 2.62 -0.52
N ALA A 90 -0.87 2.75 0.13
CA ALA A 90 0.42 2.40 -0.43
C ALA A 90 1.29 1.68 0.58
N GLY A 91 2.37 1.07 0.11
CA GLY A 91 3.42 0.51 0.97
C GLY A 91 3.75 -0.94 0.66
N ASP A 92 4.47 -1.59 1.57
CA ASP A 92 4.88 -2.99 1.46
C ASP A 92 3.80 -3.89 2.05
N PHE A 93 2.96 -4.44 1.17
CA PHE A 93 1.83 -5.29 1.57
C PHE A 93 2.30 -6.71 1.94
N ASN A 94 3.52 -7.09 1.55
CA ASN A 94 4.06 -8.44 1.67
C ASN A 94 3.16 -9.54 1.09
N GLU A 95 2.32 -9.17 0.13
CA GLU A 95 1.43 -10.04 -0.61
C GLU A 95 1.62 -9.74 -2.09
N VAL A 96 1.85 -10.78 -2.89
CA VAL A 96 2.01 -10.64 -4.34
C VAL A 96 0.61 -10.51 -4.96
N PRO A 97 0.27 -9.45 -5.72
CA PRO A 97 -1.06 -9.30 -6.30
C PRO A 97 -1.40 -10.35 -7.35
N ASP A 98 -0.45 -10.72 -8.20
CA ASP A 98 -0.58 -11.80 -9.18
C ASP A 98 0.66 -12.70 -9.13
N GLU A 99 0.46 -13.95 -8.72
CA GLU A 99 1.55 -14.92 -8.54
C GLU A 99 2.31 -15.29 -9.82
N TRP A 100 1.75 -15.01 -11.01
CA TRP A 100 2.40 -15.26 -12.31
C TRP A 100 3.11 -14.02 -12.88
N LEU A 101 2.61 -12.82 -12.60
CA LEU A 101 3.20 -11.57 -13.09
C LEU A 101 4.20 -10.96 -12.11
N ASP A 102 3.96 -11.12 -10.81
CA ASP A 102 4.65 -10.39 -9.73
C ASP A 102 5.60 -11.26 -8.88
N ARG A 103 5.84 -12.50 -9.31
CA ARG A 103 6.81 -13.41 -8.70
C ARG A 103 7.68 -14.09 -9.75
N ASP A 104 8.99 -14.13 -9.48
CA ASP A 104 9.94 -14.93 -10.26
C ASP A 104 10.93 -15.68 -9.35
N PRO A 105 11.11 -17.01 -9.49
CA PRO A 105 10.35 -17.90 -10.36
C PRO A 105 8.91 -18.07 -9.85
N THR A 106 7.96 -18.05 -10.78
CA THR A 106 6.57 -18.43 -10.52
C THR A 106 6.38 -19.93 -10.72
N LYS A 107 5.45 -20.51 -9.96
CA LYS A 107 5.00 -21.91 -10.15
C LYS A 107 3.76 -22.02 -11.06
N PHE A 108 3.21 -20.88 -11.48
CA PHE A 108 1.99 -20.81 -12.28
C PHE A 108 2.32 -20.58 -13.74
N THR A 109 1.43 -21.03 -14.63
CA THR A 109 1.56 -20.86 -16.08
C THR A 109 0.69 -19.72 -16.62
N THR A 110 -0.24 -19.22 -15.80
CA THR A 110 -1.18 -18.14 -16.15
C THR A 110 -1.42 -17.23 -14.94
N SER A 111 -1.93 -16.01 -15.22
CA SER A 111 -2.37 -15.03 -14.21
C SER A 111 -3.12 -15.72 -13.07
N THR A 112 -2.65 -15.48 -11.85
CA THR A 112 -3.20 -16.08 -10.64
C THR A 112 -3.23 -15.00 -9.56
N VAL A 113 -4.37 -14.30 -9.49
CA VAL A 113 -4.55 -13.16 -8.59
C VAL A 113 -4.69 -13.60 -7.13
N ASN A 114 -4.17 -12.78 -6.22
CA ASN A 114 -4.24 -13.02 -4.79
C ASN A 114 -5.62 -12.59 -4.24
N PRO A 115 -6.42 -13.52 -3.70
CA PRO A 115 -7.78 -13.22 -3.26
C PRO A 115 -7.83 -12.18 -2.15
N LEU A 116 -6.79 -12.08 -1.30
CA LEU A 116 -6.74 -11.08 -0.24
C LEU A 116 -6.66 -9.66 -0.82
N ILE A 117 -5.83 -9.46 -1.84
CA ILE A 117 -5.69 -8.16 -2.52
C ILE A 117 -6.97 -7.82 -3.29
N VAL A 118 -7.59 -8.80 -3.93
CA VAL A 118 -8.86 -8.64 -4.63
C VAL A 118 -9.97 -8.25 -3.65
N GLU A 119 -10.12 -8.98 -2.54
CA GLU A 119 -11.12 -8.69 -1.50
C GLU A 119 -10.91 -7.28 -0.92
N PHE A 120 -9.67 -6.93 -0.56
CA PHE A 120 -9.34 -5.61 -0.04
C PHE A 120 -9.67 -4.49 -1.03
N SER A 121 -9.29 -4.67 -2.31
CA SER A 121 -9.51 -3.66 -3.35
C SER A 121 -11.00 -3.50 -3.65
N THR A 122 -11.72 -4.60 -3.83
CA THR A 122 -13.17 -4.59 -4.12
C THR A 122 -14.00 -4.02 -2.99
N SER A 123 -13.64 -4.27 -1.73
CA SER A 123 -14.35 -3.76 -0.56
C SER A 123 -14.35 -2.23 -0.48
N LEU A 124 -13.27 -1.61 -0.98
CA LEU A 124 -13.06 -0.16 -0.91
C LEU A 124 -13.20 0.54 -2.27
N ASP A 125 -13.59 -0.19 -3.32
CA ASP A 125 -13.64 0.23 -4.73
C ASP A 125 -12.29 0.76 -5.25
N PHE A 126 -11.18 0.18 -4.76
CA PHE A 126 -9.83 0.59 -5.12
C PHE A 126 -9.34 0.00 -6.42
N ILE A 127 -8.54 0.79 -7.11
CA ILE A 127 -7.83 0.39 -8.33
C ILE A 127 -6.34 0.33 -8.03
N ASN A 128 -5.70 -0.78 -8.38
CA ASN A 128 -4.25 -0.87 -8.45
C ASN A 128 -3.76 -0.14 -9.70
N ILE A 129 -3.25 1.09 -9.52
CA ILE A 129 -2.86 1.95 -10.65
C ILE A 129 -1.71 1.35 -11.45
N TRP A 130 -0.72 0.78 -10.75
CA TRP A 130 0.45 0.24 -11.42
C TRP A 130 0.05 -0.89 -12.35
N ARG A 131 -0.75 -1.84 -11.86
CA ARG A 131 -1.24 -2.97 -12.67
C ARG A 131 -2.23 -2.52 -13.75
N ASN A 132 -3.10 -1.55 -13.45
CA ASN A 132 -4.01 -0.97 -14.44
C ASN A 132 -3.26 -0.38 -15.65
N ASN A 133 -2.17 0.34 -15.40
CA ASN A 133 -1.37 0.98 -16.45
C ASN A 133 -0.36 0.01 -17.10
N ASN A 134 -0.02 -1.10 -16.43
CA ASN A 134 0.97 -2.07 -16.88
C ASN A 134 0.43 -3.51 -16.78
N PRO A 135 -0.68 -3.86 -17.45
CA PRO A 135 -1.41 -5.10 -17.19
C PRO A 135 -0.55 -6.36 -17.34
N ASN A 136 0.33 -6.40 -18.35
CA ASN A 136 1.14 -7.59 -18.67
C ASN A 136 2.63 -7.42 -18.32
N ARG A 137 3.02 -6.30 -17.71
CA ARG A 137 4.44 -6.03 -17.41
C ARG A 137 4.85 -6.82 -16.18
N ARG A 138 6.03 -7.46 -16.27
CA ARG A 138 6.74 -8.04 -15.12
C ARG A 138 7.79 -7.04 -14.66
N GLN A 139 7.67 -6.59 -13.42
CA GLN A 139 8.60 -5.67 -12.78
C GLN A 139 8.51 -5.88 -11.27
N TYR A 140 9.65 -5.98 -10.60
CA TYR A 140 9.75 -6.42 -9.22
C TYR A 140 10.38 -5.33 -8.35
N THR A 141 10.03 -5.30 -7.06
CA THR A 141 10.55 -4.32 -6.09
C THR A 141 11.52 -4.94 -5.08
N ILE A 142 11.48 -6.26 -4.90
CA ILE A 142 12.32 -6.98 -3.93
C ILE A 142 13.08 -8.12 -4.60
N LEU A 143 14.36 -8.24 -4.27
CA LEU A 143 15.19 -9.43 -4.50
C LEU A 143 15.43 -10.13 -3.16
N ASN A 144 14.85 -11.32 -2.99
CA ASN A 144 15.02 -12.16 -1.82
C ASN A 144 16.02 -13.29 -2.10
N VAL A 145 17.26 -13.10 -1.65
CA VAL A 145 18.35 -14.10 -1.76
C VAL A 145 18.42 -15.06 -0.58
N LEU A 146 17.66 -14.81 0.50
CA LEU A 146 17.75 -15.58 1.73
C LEU A 146 16.95 -16.89 1.67
N LEU A 147 15.87 -16.92 0.90
CA LEU A 147 14.99 -18.10 0.79
C LEU A 147 15.37 -19.04 -0.37
N LYS A 148 16.09 -18.55 -1.38
CA LYS A 148 16.53 -19.34 -2.54
C LYS A 148 17.94 -18.89 -2.95
N PRO A 149 18.92 -19.80 -3.07
CA PRO A 149 20.28 -19.47 -3.52
C PRO A 149 20.33 -18.77 -4.89
N ASN A 150 19.34 -19.03 -5.74
CA ASN A 150 19.21 -18.42 -7.07
C ASN A 150 18.43 -17.09 -7.06
N GLY A 151 18.05 -16.59 -5.88
CA GLY A 151 17.20 -15.41 -5.71
C GLY A 151 15.71 -15.70 -5.99
N GLN A 152 14.86 -14.87 -5.39
CA GLN A 152 13.45 -14.76 -5.74
C GLN A 152 13.09 -13.28 -5.89
N LEU A 153 12.51 -12.90 -7.02
CA LEU A 153 12.03 -11.55 -7.28
C LEU A 153 10.53 -11.44 -6.96
N LEU A 154 10.14 -10.35 -6.31
CA LEU A 154 8.76 -10.10 -5.86
C LEU A 154 8.35 -8.65 -6.09
N SER A 155 7.11 -8.42 -6.48
CA SER A 155 6.44 -7.11 -6.38
C SER A 155 5.56 -7.12 -5.13
N LEU A 156 5.97 -6.40 -4.10
CA LEU A 156 5.22 -6.28 -2.83
C LEU A 156 4.82 -4.84 -2.50
N GLU A 157 5.37 -3.86 -3.24
CA GLU A 157 5.00 -2.46 -3.05
C GLU A 157 3.82 -2.12 -3.94
N GLU A 158 2.73 -1.70 -3.31
CA GLU A 158 1.46 -1.44 -3.98
C GLU A 158 1.04 0.02 -3.86
N PHE A 159 0.20 0.44 -4.81
CA PHE A 159 -0.40 1.76 -4.81
C PHE A 159 -1.85 1.68 -5.31
N LEU A 160 -2.79 1.78 -4.37
CA LEU A 160 -4.22 1.68 -4.56
C LEU A 160 -4.87 3.06 -4.37
N ILE A 161 -5.80 3.44 -5.26
CA ILE A 161 -6.53 4.71 -5.15
C ILE A 161 -8.04 4.55 -5.26
N ARG A 162 -8.75 5.52 -4.69
CA ARG A 162 -10.10 5.93 -5.07
C ARG A 162 -10.18 7.42 -5.37
#